data_AF-A0A916CDL6-F1
#
_entry.id   AF-A0A916CDL6-F1
#
_cell.length_a   1.000
_cell.length_b   1.000
_cell.length_c   1.000
_cell.angle_alpha   90.00
_cell.angle_beta   90.00
_cell.angle_gamma   90.00
#
_symmetry.space_group_name_H-M   'P 1'
#
loop_
_entity.id
_entity.type
_entity.pdbx_description
1 polymer ?
#
loop_
_entity_poly.entity_id
_entity_poly.type
_entity_poly.pdbx_seq_one_letter_code
_entity_poly.pdbx_strand_id
1 'polypeptide(L)'
;MFDFLAPVWNTFVFDPMVNGLLFIYVVIRNYGLAIILFTLIIRLITLPFYWQQQKAFKKQQDLMKSKEWLDMQKKYAKDKEKIAQEQMRLYRENGVNPLGGCLPALIPWPVMIGLYQSITMVMGAQPEQLMDLAKHLYNFAPELAAAVPVDSAFLGLNLAGTPDFSAPLTLIIPALVLGSTWIQQKMMTMPSADPQAAQMNQSMQMMMPLFIGYISLSFPIGLSLYWIVFNVIGIIQQYMTSGWGNLLQGTPWAPATADAGKGKKNVSNK
;
A
#
# COMPACT_ATOMS: atom_id res chain seq x y z
N MET A 1 4.51 -18.20 23.83
CA MET A 1 5.41 -18.55 22.68
C MET A 1 5.84 -17.33 21.89
N PHE A 2 5.08 -16.22 21.88
CA PHE A 2 5.48 -14.96 21.25
C PHE A 2 5.93 -13.88 22.25
N ASP A 3 6.08 -14.22 23.53
CA ASP A 3 6.39 -13.26 24.60
C ASP A 3 7.79 -12.64 24.46
N PHE A 4 8.71 -13.31 23.76
CA PHE A 4 10.03 -12.76 23.42
C PHE A 4 9.97 -11.70 22.30
N LEU A 5 8.92 -11.71 21.47
CA LEU A 5 8.75 -10.73 20.40
C LEU A 5 8.19 -9.42 20.92
N ALA A 6 7.49 -9.41 22.06
CA ALA A 6 6.88 -8.19 22.58
C ALA A 6 7.91 -7.10 22.92
N PRO A 7 9.03 -7.37 23.62
CA PRO A 7 10.06 -6.35 23.86
C PRO A 7 10.72 -5.85 22.56
N VAL A 8 10.97 -6.74 21.61
CA VAL A 8 11.55 -6.41 20.30
C VAL A 8 10.58 -5.52 19.51
N TRP A 9 9.30 -5.91 19.45
CA TRP A 9 8.24 -5.14 18.82
C TRP A 9 8.10 -3.75 19.42
N ASN A 10 8.11 -3.66 20.75
CA ASN A 10 7.99 -2.39 21.43
C ASN A 10 9.16 -1.48 21.09
N THR A 11 10.38 -1.96 21.30
CA THR A 11 11.61 -1.18 21.09
C THR A 11 11.79 -0.70 19.65
N PHE A 12 11.48 -1.56 18.66
CA PHE A 12 11.81 -1.29 17.26
C PHE A 12 10.63 -0.80 16.41
N VAL A 13 9.39 -0.99 16.84
CA VAL A 13 8.20 -0.64 16.04
C VAL A 13 7.32 0.33 16.81
N PHE A 14 6.82 -0.06 17.98
CA PHE A 14 5.80 0.70 18.69
C PHE A 14 6.36 1.99 19.33
N ASP A 15 7.43 1.89 20.12
CA ASP A 15 8.01 3.03 20.84
C ASP A 15 8.49 4.12 19.85
N PRO A 16 9.22 3.80 18.75
CA PRO A 16 9.58 4.81 17.76
C PRO A 16 8.36 5.47 17.10
N MET A 17 7.28 4.72 16.89
CA MET A 17 6.06 5.27 16.27
C MET A 17 5.33 6.23 17.20
N VAL A 18 5.08 5.83 18.45
CA VAL A 18 4.37 6.69 19.40
C VAL A 18 5.17 7.94 19.75
N ASN A 19 6.48 7.81 20.00
CA ASN A 19 7.34 8.94 20.31
C ASN A 19 7.51 9.87 19.10
N GLY A 20 7.73 9.31 17.91
CA GLY A 20 7.90 10.10 16.69
C GLY A 20 6.64 10.89 16.34
N LEU A 21 5.46 10.26 16.46
CA LEU A 21 4.19 10.91 16.18
C LEU A 21 3.86 12.00 17.20
N LEU A 22 4.07 11.73 18.50
CA LEU A 22 3.87 12.73 19.56
C LEU A 22 4.87 13.89 19.45
N PHE A 23 6.13 13.62 19.10
CA PHE A 23 7.13 14.66 18.90
C PHE A 23 6.70 15.63 17.79
N ILE A 24 6.26 15.10 16.65
CA ILE A 24 5.74 15.93 15.56
C ILE A 24 4.49 16.70 16.00
N TYR A 25 3.60 16.05 16.77
CA TYR A 25 2.40 16.71 17.29
C TYR A 25 2.72 17.86 18.24
N VAL A 26 3.71 17.74 19.13
CA VAL A 26 4.12 18.83 20.04
C VAL A 26 4.61 20.06 19.27
N VAL A 27 5.24 19.86 18.10
CA VAL A 27 5.70 20.95 17.24
C VAL A 27 4.57 21.57 16.43
N ILE A 28 3.73 20.74 15.79
CA ILE A 28 2.69 21.21 14.83
C ILE A 28 1.39 21.60 15.53
N ARG A 29 1.08 20.99 16.67
CA ARG A 29 -0.20 21.11 17.41
C ARG A 29 -1.43 20.73 16.58
N ASN A 30 -1.25 19.86 15.58
CA ASN A 30 -2.33 19.26 14.80
C ASN A 30 -2.01 17.79 14.52
N TYR A 31 -2.86 16.88 15.01
CA TYR A 31 -2.56 15.45 14.97
C TYR A 31 -2.71 14.85 13.57
N GLY A 32 -3.66 15.34 12.76
CA GLY A 32 -3.81 14.89 11.36
C GLY A 32 -2.60 15.26 10.49
N LEU A 33 -2.08 16.48 10.64
CA LEU A 33 -0.82 16.89 9.99
C LEU A 33 0.38 16.11 10.54
N ALA A 34 0.38 15.78 11.84
CA ALA A 34 1.43 14.94 12.42
C ALA A 34 1.47 13.55 11.76
N ILE A 35 0.32 12.91 11.56
CA ILE A 35 0.22 11.63 10.84
C ILE A 35 0.75 11.76 9.40
N ILE A 36 0.34 12.80 8.68
CA ILE A 36 0.79 13.03 7.29
C ILE A 36 2.31 13.20 7.25
N LEU A 37 2.87 14.06 8.10
CA LEU A 37 4.31 14.32 8.12
C LEU A 37 5.11 13.10 8.56
N PHE A 38 4.62 12.37 9.57
CA PHE A 38 5.23 11.11 10.01
C PHE A 38 5.29 10.10 8.86
N THR A 39 4.20 9.97 8.09
CA THR A 39 4.14 9.12 6.90
C THR A 39 5.18 9.54 5.87
N LEU A 40 5.31 10.84 5.60
CA LEU A 40 6.30 11.38 4.67
C LEU A 40 7.74 11.09 5.13
N ILE A 41 8.02 11.22 6.43
CA ILE A 41 9.34 10.92 7.01
C ILE A 41 9.68 9.43 6.84
N ILE A 42 8.78 8.52 7.22
CA ILE A 42 8.99 7.08 7.02
C ILE A 42 9.23 6.77 5.54
N ARG A 43 8.42 7.37 4.65
CA ARG A 43 8.56 7.18 3.20
C ARG A 43 9.86 7.73 2.65
N LEU A 44 10.39 8.81 3.20
CA LEU A 44 11.68 9.37 2.82
C LEU A 44 12.83 8.47 3.26
N ILE A 45 12.79 7.97 4.50
CA ILE A 45 13.78 7.03 5.04
C ILE A 45 13.79 5.73 4.22
N THR A 46 12.62 5.23 3.85
CA THR A 46 12.45 3.98 3.10
C THR A 46 12.52 4.16 1.58
N LEU A 47 12.66 5.40 1.08
CA LEU A 47 12.70 5.74 -0.34
C LEU A 47 13.71 4.89 -1.16
N PRO A 48 15.00 4.76 -0.76
CA PRO A 48 15.97 4.01 -1.56
C PRO A 48 15.58 2.53 -1.69
N PHE A 49 15.01 1.95 -0.63
CA PHE A 49 14.52 0.60 -0.63
C PHE A 49 13.31 0.42 -1.57
N TYR A 50 12.31 1.31 -1.46
CA TYR A 50 11.13 1.30 -2.33
C TYR A 50 11.49 1.48 -3.81
N TRP A 51 12.51 2.27 -4.12
CA TRP A 51 13.01 2.43 -5.49
C TRP A 51 13.64 1.17 -6.06
N GLN A 52 14.47 0.48 -5.29
CA GLN A 52 15.06 -0.79 -5.72
C GLN A 52 13.97 -1.83 -5.99
N GLN A 53 12.97 -1.87 -5.12
CA GLN A 53 11.82 -2.76 -5.22
C GLN A 53 10.95 -2.48 -6.46
N GLN A 54 10.65 -1.22 -6.74
CA GLN A 54 9.85 -0.85 -7.93
C GLN A 54 10.60 -1.11 -9.23
N LYS A 55 11.93 -0.91 -9.26
CA LYS A 55 12.75 -1.27 -10.42
C LYS A 55 12.73 -2.77 -10.68
N ALA A 56 12.83 -3.60 -9.64
CA ALA A 56 12.72 -5.05 -9.77
C ALA A 56 11.34 -5.45 -10.32
N PHE A 57 10.27 -4.83 -9.81
CA PHE A 57 8.90 -5.06 -10.28
C PHE A 57 8.73 -4.67 -11.76
N LYS A 58 9.25 -3.50 -12.17
CA LYS A 58 9.20 -3.04 -13.56
C LYS A 58 9.92 -4.01 -14.51
N LYS A 59 11.12 -4.47 -14.14
CA LYS A 59 11.88 -5.45 -14.94
C LYS A 59 11.10 -6.76 -15.11
N GLN A 60 10.43 -7.22 -14.05
CA GLN A 60 9.56 -8.39 -14.13
C GLN A 60 8.35 -8.14 -15.03
N GLN A 61 7.72 -6.96 -14.92
CA GLN A 61 6.59 -6.57 -15.76
C GLN A 61 6.96 -6.48 -17.25
N ASP A 62 8.13 -5.93 -17.56
CA ASP A 62 8.63 -5.82 -18.93
C ASP A 62 8.93 -7.20 -19.52
N LEU A 63 9.49 -8.13 -18.74
CA LEU A 63 9.68 -9.52 -19.15
C LEU A 63 8.35 -10.22 -19.45
N MET A 64 7.33 -10.03 -18.60
CA MET A 64 5.98 -10.60 -18.82
C MET A 64 5.31 -10.07 -20.09
N LYS A 65 5.64 -8.84 -20.51
CA LYS A 65 5.14 -8.22 -21.74
C LYS A 65 6.00 -8.54 -22.97
N SER A 66 7.19 -9.09 -22.77
CA SER A 66 8.11 -9.42 -23.86
C SER A 66 7.50 -10.45 -24.81
N LYS A 67 7.90 -10.37 -26.08
CA LYS A 67 7.43 -11.32 -27.10
C LYS A 67 7.83 -12.76 -26.76
N GLU A 68 9.01 -12.95 -26.19
CA GLU A 68 9.52 -14.27 -25.77
C GLU A 68 8.63 -14.94 -24.73
N TRP A 69 8.17 -14.16 -23.74
CA TRP A 69 7.24 -14.65 -22.73
C TRP A 69 5.90 -15.07 -23.33
N LEU A 70 5.34 -14.24 -24.20
CA LEU A 70 4.06 -14.49 -24.85
C LEU A 70 4.13 -15.69 -25.80
N ASP A 71 5.21 -15.83 -26.57
CA ASP A 71 5.41 -16.92 -27.51
C ASP A 71 5.67 -18.25 -26.78
N MET A 72 6.38 -18.23 -25.65
CA MET A 72 6.54 -19.39 -24.76
C MET A 72 5.18 -19.88 -24.24
N GLN A 73 4.33 -18.98 -23.73
CA GLN A 73 2.99 -19.34 -23.25
C GLN A 73 2.13 -19.95 -24.36
N LYS A 74 2.21 -19.43 -25.59
CA LYS A 74 1.50 -19.98 -26.75
C LYS A 74 2.03 -21.35 -27.16
N LYS A 75 3.36 -21.52 -27.22
CA LYS A 75 4.02 -22.75 -27.67
C LYS A 75 3.75 -23.94 -26.75
N TYR A 76 3.72 -23.70 -25.45
CA TYR A 76 3.53 -24.75 -24.44
C TYR A 76 2.16 -24.68 -23.76
N ALA A 77 1.15 -24.06 -24.39
CA ALA A 77 -0.19 -23.83 -23.81
C ALA A 77 -0.87 -25.09 -23.23
N LYS A 78 -0.52 -26.28 -23.74
CA LYS A 78 -1.06 -27.58 -23.28
C LYS A 78 -0.20 -28.29 -22.23
N ASP A 79 1.00 -27.79 -21.96
CA ASP A 79 2.00 -28.40 -21.09
C ASP A 79 2.40 -27.41 -19.98
N LYS A 80 1.58 -27.42 -18.91
CA LYS A 80 1.76 -26.50 -17.76
C LYS A 80 3.09 -26.68 -17.06
N GLU A 81 3.62 -27.91 -17.02
CA GLU A 81 4.90 -28.21 -16.38
C GLU A 81 6.04 -27.57 -17.17
N LYS A 82 6.01 -27.70 -18.50
CA LYS A 82 7.01 -27.08 -19.37
C LYS A 82 6.92 -25.56 -19.39
N ILE A 83 5.72 -24.98 -19.30
CA ILE A 83 5.56 -23.53 -19.07
C ILE A 83 6.28 -23.12 -17.80
N ALA A 84 6.03 -23.79 -16.66
CA ALA A 84 6.66 -23.42 -15.39
C ALA A 84 8.20 -23.50 -15.45
N GLN A 85 8.74 -24.54 -16.12
CA GLN A 85 10.19 -24.70 -16.33
C GLN A 85 10.78 -23.58 -17.21
N GLU A 86 10.17 -23.29 -18.35
CA GLU A 86 10.63 -22.23 -19.27
C GLU A 86 10.48 -20.83 -18.69
N GLN A 87 9.42 -20.58 -17.91
CA GLN A 87 9.26 -19.33 -17.16
C GLN A 87 10.43 -19.11 -16.20
N MET A 88 10.81 -20.13 -15.44
CA MET A 88 11.96 -20.06 -14.53
C MET A 88 13.28 -19.91 -15.27
N ARG A 89 13.43 -20.54 -16.44
CA ARG A 89 14.60 -20.35 -17.32
C ARG A 89 14.71 -18.90 -17.78
N LEU A 90 13.63 -18.32 -18.32
CA LEU A 90 13.58 -16.93 -18.77
C LEU A 90 13.85 -15.94 -17.62
N TYR A 91 13.31 -16.20 -16.43
CA TYR A 91 13.61 -15.39 -15.24
C TYR A 91 15.10 -15.40 -14.90
N ARG A 92 15.76 -16.56 -14.95
CA ARG A 92 17.20 -16.68 -14.68
C ARG A 92 18.05 -16.02 -15.75
N GLU A 93 17.75 -16.25 -17.03
CA GLU A 93 18.46 -15.66 -18.17
C GLU A 93 18.38 -14.13 -18.17
N ASN A 94 17.22 -13.58 -17.80
CA ASN A 94 17.02 -12.13 -17.69
C ASN A 94 17.45 -11.57 -16.31
N GLY A 95 17.93 -12.39 -15.38
CA GLY A 95 18.34 -11.95 -14.04
C GLY A 95 17.19 -11.26 -13.28
N VAL A 96 15.99 -11.82 -13.34
CA VAL A 96 14.79 -11.38 -12.62
C VAL A 96 14.50 -12.37 -11.50
N ASN A 97 14.43 -11.88 -10.26
CA ASN A 97 14.10 -12.73 -9.11
C ASN A 97 12.58 -12.65 -8.83
N PRO A 98 11.80 -13.73 -9.03
CA PRO A 98 10.35 -13.71 -8.80
C PRO A 98 9.97 -13.43 -7.33
N LEU A 99 10.84 -13.76 -6.37
CA LEU A 99 10.62 -13.48 -4.94
C LEU A 99 10.87 -12.00 -4.57
N GLY A 100 11.55 -11.25 -5.43
CA GLY A 100 11.76 -9.81 -5.21
C GLY A 100 10.46 -9.00 -5.32
N GLY A 101 9.44 -9.56 -5.99
CA GLY A 101 8.15 -8.90 -6.20
C GLY A 101 7.17 -8.98 -5.03
N CYS A 102 7.32 -9.93 -4.09
CA CYS A 102 6.43 -10.07 -2.93
C CYS A 102 6.98 -9.46 -1.62
N LEU A 103 8.29 -9.19 -1.56
CA LEU A 103 8.93 -8.43 -0.49
C LEU A 103 8.24 -7.09 -0.13
N PRO A 104 7.66 -6.30 -1.07
CA PRO A 104 6.90 -5.10 -0.74
C PRO A 104 5.78 -5.31 0.25
N ALA A 105 5.14 -6.48 0.24
CA ALA A 105 3.98 -6.71 1.08
C ALA A 105 4.37 -6.87 2.55
N LEU A 106 5.61 -7.26 2.88
CA LEU A 106 6.00 -7.57 4.26
C LEU A 106 6.31 -6.34 5.11
N ILE A 107 6.84 -5.27 4.52
CA ILE A 107 7.29 -4.07 5.25
C ILE A 107 6.14 -3.16 5.73
N PRO A 108 5.04 -2.96 4.98
CA PRO A 108 3.94 -2.12 5.40
C PRO A 108 3.18 -2.67 6.62
N TRP A 109 3.16 -4.00 6.80
CA TRP A 109 2.40 -4.62 7.89
C TRP A 109 2.88 -4.19 9.28
N PRO A 110 4.19 -4.29 9.63
CA PRO A 110 4.67 -3.77 10.90
C PRO A 110 4.36 -2.30 11.13
N VAL A 111 4.53 -1.48 10.09
CA VAL A 111 4.30 -0.03 10.16
C VAL A 111 2.85 0.29 10.47
N MET A 112 1.92 -0.37 9.80
CA MET A 112 0.51 -0.15 10.04
C MET A 112 0.08 -0.58 11.45
N ILE A 113 0.54 -1.75 11.91
CA ILE A 113 0.15 -2.26 13.24
C ILE A 113 0.68 -1.33 14.33
N GLY A 114 1.95 -0.91 14.25
CA GLY A 114 2.52 0.00 15.23
C GLY A 114 1.84 1.37 15.22
N LEU A 115 1.47 1.90 14.04
CA LEU A 115 0.70 3.14 13.94
C LEU A 115 -0.71 3.00 14.49
N TYR A 116 -1.40 1.90 14.20
CA TYR A 116 -2.70 1.62 14.80
C TYR A 116 -2.61 1.63 16.33
N GLN A 117 -1.67 0.87 16.90
CA GLN A 117 -1.45 0.82 18.35
C GLN A 117 -1.14 2.21 18.93
N SER A 118 -0.26 2.96 18.28
CA SER A 118 0.12 4.31 18.71
C SER A 118 -1.08 5.25 18.71
N ILE A 119 -1.83 5.28 17.61
CA ILE A 119 -3.01 6.12 17.43
C ILE A 119 -4.08 5.77 18.48
N THR A 120 -4.36 4.48 18.70
CA THR A 120 -5.35 4.06 19.70
C THR A 120 -4.91 4.34 21.13
N MET A 121 -3.62 4.21 21.44
CA MET A 121 -3.11 4.47 22.78
C MET A 121 -3.17 5.96 23.13
N VAL A 122 -2.79 6.82 22.18
CA VAL A 122 -2.72 8.27 22.40
C VAL A 122 -4.11 8.92 22.45
N MET A 123 -5.08 8.38 21.71
CA MET A 123 -6.45 8.94 21.68
C MET A 123 -7.43 8.24 22.62
N GLY A 124 -7.12 7.03 23.11
CA GLY A 124 -7.99 6.21 23.95
C GLY A 124 -8.08 6.64 25.43
N ALA A 125 -7.69 7.87 25.75
CA ALA A 125 -7.38 8.44 27.07
C ALA A 125 -8.28 7.99 28.24
N GLN A 126 -8.05 6.77 28.71
CA GLN A 126 -8.40 6.31 30.05
C GLN A 126 -7.18 6.54 30.97
N PRO A 127 -7.37 6.85 32.27
CA PRO A 127 -6.26 7.09 33.19
C PRO A 127 -5.21 5.96 33.21
N GLU A 128 -5.63 4.71 33.03
CA GLU A 128 -4.74 3.55 32.96
C GLU A 128 -3.85 3.55 31.71
N GLN A 129 -4.40 3.93 30.55
CA GLN A 129 -3.67 3.97 29.29
C GLN A 129 -2.60 5.07 29.27
N LEU A 130 -2.81 6.15 30.03
CA LEU A 130 -1.80 7.20 30.21
C LEU A 130 -0.58 6.70 31.00
N MET A 131 -0.82 5.86 32.02
CA MET A 131 0.25 5.24 32.80
C MET A 131 1.05 4.25 31.96
N ASP A 132 0.36 3.46 31.13
CA ASP A 132 1.04 2.56 30.20
C ASP A 132 1.78 3.34 29.11
N LEU A 133 1.21 4.42 28.58
CA LEU A 133 1.85 5.26 27.58
C LEU A 133 3.17 5.83 28.10
N ALA A 134 3.18 6.31 29.35
CA ALA A 134 4.39 6.85 29.98
C ALA A 134 5.55 5.84 30.00
N LYS A 135 5.29 4.53 30.07
CA LYS A 135 6.33 3.48 30.01
C LYS A 135 6.97 3.35 28.62
N HIS A 136 6.27 3.79 27.58
CA HIS A 136 6.72 3.73 26.19
C HIS A 136 7.36 5.03 25.71
N LEU A 137 7.29 6.10 26.50
CA LEU A 137 7.92 7.36 26.15
C LEU A 137 9.42 7.32 26.43
N TYR A 138 10.20 7.94 25.54
CA TYR A 138 11.63 8.04 25.75
C TYR A 138 11.96 8.99 26.89
N ASN A 139 12.87 8.55 27.77
CA ASN A 139 13.28 9.29 28.96
C ASN A 139 13.83 10.70 28.67
N PHE A 140 14.31 10.96 27.45
CA PHE A 140 14.85 12.26 27.06
C PHE A 140 13.77 13.27 26.63
N ALA A 141 12.51 12.86 26.50
CA ALA A 141 11.40 13.69 26.07
C ALA A 141 10.18 13.54 27.01
N PRO A 142 10.32 13.84 28.32
CA PRO A 142 9.24 13.67 29.30
C PRO A 142 8.02 14.55 29.01
N GLU A 143 8.19 15.68 28.30
CA GLU A 143 7.12 16.59 27.92
C GLU A 143 6.09 15.97 26.95
N LEU A 144 6.43 14.88 26.27
CA LEU A 144 5.50 14.20 25.35
C LEU A 144 4.28 13.65 26.08
N ALA A 145 4.42 13.24 27.36
CA ALA A 145 3.30 12.76 28.17
C ALA A 145 2.24 13.85 28.39
N ALA A 146 2.69 15.10 28.56
CA ALA A 146 1.82 16.24 28.79
C ALA A 146 1.07 16.70 27.52
N ALA A 147 1.44 16.18 26.35
CA ALA A 147 0.78 16.48 25.09
C ALA A 147 -0.53 15.69 24.89
N VAL A 148 -0.85 14.77 25.79
CA VAL A 148 -2.03 13.88 25.72
C VAL A 148 -3.12 14.40 26.69
N PRO A 149 -4.41 14.42 26.29
CA PRO A 149 -4.97 13.92 25.02
C PRO A 149 -4.62 14.83 23.84
N VAL A 150 -4.32 14.19 22.70
CA VAL A 150 -4.07 14.91 21.45
C VAL A 150 -5.38 15.41 20.84
N ASP A 151 -5.30 16.50 20.07
CA ASP A 151 -6.43 16.95 19.25
C ASP A 151 -6.86 15.84 18.29
N SER A 152 -8.17 15.59 18.25
CA SER A 152 -8.76 14.55 17.41
C SER A 152 -9.44 15.12 16.17
N ALA A 153 -9.53 16.45 16.01
CA ALA A 153 -10.23 17.07 14.90
C ALA A 153 -9.31 17.36 13.72
N PHE A 154 -9.63 16.83 12.54
CA PHE A 154 -8.91 17.13 11.31
C PHE A 154 -9.85 17.21 10.11
N LEU A 155 -9.84 18.33 9.38
CA LEU A 155 -10.71 18.58 8.23
C LEU A 155 -12.22 18.35 8.53
N GLY A 156 -12.65 18.64 9.75
CA GLY A 156 -14.03 18.42 10.20
C GLY A 156 -14.37 16.96 10.55
N LEU A 157 -13.37 16.08 10.62
CA LEU A 157 -13.50 14.67 10.98
C LEU A 157 -12.84 14.39 12.34
N ASN A 158 -13.39 13.45 13.10
CA ASN A 158 -12.78 12.95 14.32
C ASN A 158 -11.85 11.77 13.99
N LEU A 159 -10.54 11.96 14.12
CA LEU A 159 -9.50 10.96 13.84
C LEU A 159 -9.57 9.72 14.72
N ALA A 160 -10.12 9.83 15.94
CA ALA A 160 -10.33 8.71 16.84
C ALA A 160 -11.61 7.93 16.53
N GLY A 161 -12.56 8.57 15.85
CA GLY A 161 -13.81 7.95 15.44
C GLY A 161 -13.62 7.01 14.25
N THR A 162 -14.61 6.16 14.04
CA THR A 162 -14.73 5.32 12.83
C THR A 162 -15.72 5.96 11.86
N PRO A 163 -15.63 5.67 10.54
CA PRO A 163 -16.66 6.08 9.61
C PRO A 163 -18.06 5.56 10.00
N ASP A 164 -19.07 6.40 9.82
CA ASP A 164 -20.47 6.11 10.18
C ASP A 164 -21.41 6.56 9.05
N PHE A 165 -22.38 5.70 8.72
CA PHE A 165 -23.44 5.99 7.77
C PHE A 165 -24.36 7.14 8.21
N SER A 166 -24.48 7.40 9.51
CA SER A 166 -25.23 8.54 10.05
C SER A 166 -24.53 9.88 9.80
N ALA A 167 -23.22 9.86 9.51
CA ALA A 167 -22.39 11.02 9.23
C ALA A 167 -21.74 10.89 7.84
N PRO A 168 -22.47 11.19 6.75
CA PRO A 168 -22.05 10.89 5.37
C PRO A 168 -20.67 11.43 4.98
N LEU A 169 -20.25 12.56 5.58
CA LEU A 169 -18.91 13.12 5.35
C LEU A 169 -17.79 12.12 5.71
N THR A 170 -17.99 11.29 6.73
CA THR A 170 -16.99 10.30 7.17
C THR A 170 -16.82 9.16 6.15
N LEU A 171 -17.81 8.90 5.30
CA LEU A 171 -17.77 7.85 4.26
C LEU A 171 -16.83 8.21 3.10
N ILE A 172 -16.35 9.46 3.02
CA ILE A 172 -15.27 9.81 2.08
C ILE A 172 -14.00 9.01 2.38
N ILE A 173 -13.75 8.67 3.64
CA ILE A 173 -12.55 7.96 4.08
C ILE A 173 -12.45 6.55 3.49
N PRO A 174 -13.43 5.64 3.68
CA PRO A 174 -13.38 4.31 3.08
C PRO A 174 -13.40 4.37 1.53
N ALA A 175 -14.08 5.34 0.94
CA ALA A 175 -14.06 5.55 -0.51
C ALA A 175 -12.66 5.92 -1.02
N LEU A 176 -11.94 6.80 -0.31
CA LEU A 176 -10.55 7.16 -0.63
C LEU A 176 -9.58 5.99 -0.39
N VAL A 177 -9.78 5.21 0.69
CA VAL A 177 -8.98 3.99 0.94
C VAL A 177 -9.16 2.98 -0.20
N LEU A 178 -10.41 2.70 -0.59
CA LEU A 178 -10.73 1.81 -1.70
C LEU A 178 -10.11 2.31 -3.00
N GLY A 179 -10.38 3.57 -3.37
CA GLY A 179 -9.91 4.16 -4.61
C GLY A 179 -8.39 4.20 -4.70
N SER A 180 -7.71 4.66 -3.64
CA SER A 180 -6.25 4.72 -3.60
C SER A 180 -5.60 3.33 -3.64
N THR A 181 -6.16 2.35 -2.92
CA THR A 181 -5.66 0.97 -2.92
C THR A 181 -5.86 0.32 -4.27
N TRP A 182 -7.02 0.53 -4.91
CA TRP A 182 -7.29 0.03 -6.25
C TRP A 182 -6.34 0.62 -7.28
N ILE A 183 -6.13 1.94 -7.28
CA ILE A 183 -5.18 2.60 -8.21
C ILE A 183 -3.77 2.03 -8.01
N GLN A 184 -3.29 1.97 -6.76
CA GLN A 184 -1.96 1.46 -6.44
C GLN A 184 -1.79 -0.01 -6.89
N GLN A 185 -2.75 -0.88 -6.57
CA GLN A 185 -2.71 -2.29 -6.95
C GLN A 185 -2.80 -2.48 -8.47
N LYS A 186 -3.58 -1.63 -9.15
CA LYS A 186 -3.73 -1.68 -10.61
C LYS A 186 -2.43 -1.33 -11.32
N MET A 187 -1.70 -0.31 -10.84
CA MET A 187 -0.40 0.07 -11.40
C MET A 187 0.63 -1.05 -11.25
N MET A 188 0.59 -1.80 -10.15
CA MET A 188 1.49 -2.94 -9.87
C MET A 188 0.90 -4.30 -10.28
N THR A 189 -0.03 -4.34 -11.22
CA THR A 189 -0.57 -5.61 -11.70
C THR A 189 0.39 -6.31 -12.65
N MET A 190 0.57 -7.62 -12.50
CA MET A 190 1.32 -8.46 -13.46
C MET A 190 0.37 -9.17 -14.46
N PRO A 191 0.59 -9.01 -15.78
CA PRO A 191 -0.15 -9.77 -16.78
C PRO A 191 0.18 -11.27 -16.72
N SER A 192 -0.81 -12.10 -16.99
CA SER A 192 -0.64 -13.54 -17.22
C SER A 192 -1.38 -13.92 -18.49
N ALA A 193 -0.77 -14.77 -19.33
CA ALA A 193 -1.42 -15.30 -20.53
C ALA A 193 -2.19 -16.60 -20.26
N ASP A 194 -1.94 -17.27 -19.12
CA ASP A 194 -2.77 -18.37 -18.64
C ASP A 194 -4.11 -17.82 -18.13
N PRO A 195 -5.26 -18.24 -18.70
CA PRO A 195 -6.59 -17.79 -18.29
C PRO A 195 -6.88 -18.01 -16.80
N GLN A 196 -6.39 -19.11 -16.21
CA GLN A 196 -6.65 -19.42 -14.81
C GLN A 196 -5.89 -18.45 -13.88
N ALA A 197 -4.61 -18.22 -14.15
CA ALA A 197 -3.81 -17.25 -13.41
C ALA A 197 -4.26 -15.80 -13.66
N ALA A 198 -4.74 -15.47 -14.88
CA ALA A 198 -5.30 -14.16 -15.18
C ALA A 198 -6.57 -13.88 -14.37
N GLN A 199 -7.47 -14.87 -14.27
CA GLN A 199 -8.68 -14.78 -13.45
C GLN A 199 -8.34 -14.63 -11.96
N MET A 200 -7.34 -15.36 -11.46
CA MET A 200 -6.86 -15.22 -10.08
C MET A 200 -6.27 -13.83 -9.81
N ASN A 201 -5.47 -13.30 -10.75
CA ASN A 201 -4.92 -11.95 -10.63
C ASN A 201 -6.01 -10.89 -10.66
N GLN A 202 -7.04 -11.07 -11.48
CA GLN A 202 -8.18 -10.16 -11.58
C GLN A 202 -9.04 -10.20 -10.31
N SER A 203 -9.34 -11.38 -9.79
CA SER A 203 -10.12 -11.52 -8.56
C SER A 203 -9.39 -10.87 -7.38
N MET A 204 -8.07 -11.05 -7.27
CA MET A 204 -7.26 -10.38 -6.25
C MET A 204 -7.26 -8.85 -6.41
N GLN A 205 -7.19 -8.33 -7.63
CA GLN A 205 -7.23 -6.89 -7.93
C GLN A 205 -8.58 -6.23 -7.64
N MET A 206 -9.68 -6.96 -7.78
CA MET A 206 -11.01 -6.43 -7.51
C MET A 206 -11.40 -6.63 -6.05
N MET A 207 -11.09 -7.79 -5.48
CA MET A 207 -11.51 -8.18 -4.14
C MET A 207 -10.73 -7.43 -3.05
N MET A 208 -9.40 -7.33 -3.15
CA MET A 208 -8.59 -6.72 -2.08
C MET A 208 -8.96 -5.26 -1.77
N PRO A 209 -9.12 -4.36 -2.76
CA PRO A 209 -9.49 -2.99 -2.48
C PRO A 209 -10.91 -2.86 -1.92
N LEU A 210 -11.84 -3.71 -2.37
CA LEU A 210 -13.20 -3.77 -1.83
C LEU A 210 -13.18 -4.24 -0.36
N PHE A 211 -12.43 -5.28 -0.07
CA PHE A 211 -12.26 -5.83 1.27
C PHE A 211 -11.62 -4.81 2.22
N ILE A 212 -10.52 -4.19 1.83
CA ILE A 212 -9.85 -3.16 2.64
C ILE A 212 -10.73 -1.91 2.78
N GLY A 213 -11.41 -1.51 1.70
CA GLY A 213 -12.39 -0.42 1.76
C GLY A 213 -13.52 -0.70 2.76
N TYR A 214 -14.04 -1.92 2.76
CA TYR A 214 -15.05 -2.35 3.73
C TYR A 214 -14.53 -2.37 5.17
N ILE A 215 -13.37 -2.98 5.42
CA ILE A 215 -12.77 -3.04 6.76
C ILE A 215 -12.38 -1.66 7.28
N SER A 216 -12.05 -0.71 6.40
CA SER A 216 -11.73 0.66 6.82
C SER A 216 -12.91 1.39 7.47
N LEU A 217 -14.15 0.88 7.34
CA LEU A 217 -15.29 1.33 8.15
C LEU A 217 -15.12 1.02 9.65
N SER A 218 -14.32 0.01 10.00
CA SER A 218 -14.03 -0.38 11.37
C SER A 218 -12.75 0.24 11.92
N PHE A 219 -11.97 0.95 11.08
CA PHE A 219 -10.72 1.56 11.49
C PHE A 219 -10.92 3.00 11.95
N PRO A 220 -10.12 3.47 12.93
CA PRO A 220 -10.06 4.89 13.25
C PRO A 220 -9.70 5.70 12.00
N ILE A 221 -10.35 6.84 11.81
CA ILE A 221 -10.13 7.73 10.66
C ILE A 221 -8.66 8.15 10.56
N GLY A 222 -7.95 8.32 11.69
CA GLY A 222 -6.51 8.60 11.71
C GLY A 222 -5.65 7.49 11.09
N LEU A 223 -5.99 6.22 11.31
CA LEU A 223 -5.29 5.10 10.65
C LEU A 223 -5.57 5.09 9.14
N SER A 224 -6.82 5.31 8.75
CA SER A 224 -7.20 5.39 7.34
C SER A 224 -6.54 6.58 6.63
N LEU A 225 -6.36 7.70 7.31
CA LEU A 225 -5.60 8.86 6.80
C LEU A 225 -4.15 8.47 6.48
N TYR A 226 -3.46 7.77 7.39
CA TYR A 226 -2.13 7.21 7.13
C TYR A 226 -2.14 6.32 5.87
N TRP A 227 -3.11 5.40 5.77
CA TRP A 227 -3.20 4.47 4.63
C TRP A 227 -3.38 5.21 3.30
N ILE A 228 -4.24 6.23 3.26
CA ILE A 228 -4.48 7.06 2.06
C ILE A 228 -3.19 7.79 1.66
N VAL A 229 -2.52 8.46 2.61
CA VAL A 229 -1.28 9.20 2.34
C VAL A 229 -0.18 8.25 1.88
N PHE A 230 -0.06 7.09 2.54
CA PHE A 230 0.86 6.03 2.15
C PHE A 230 0.62 5.58 0.71
N ASN A 231 -0.63 5.36 0.30
CA ASN A 231 -0.98 4.98 -1.06
C ASN A 231 -0.68 6.08 -2.07
N VAL A 232 -1.05 7.32 -1.78
CA VAL A 232 -0.79 8.48 -2.66
C VAL A 232 0.71 8.62 -2.93
N ILE A 233 1.56 8.54 -1.89
CA ILE A 233 3.01 8.58 -2.05
C ILE A 233 3.49 7.39 -2.91
N GLY A 234 2.98 6.19 -2.66
CA GLY A 234 3.31 5.00 -3.47
C GLY A 234 2.93 5.16 -4.94
N ILE A 235 1.75 5.75 -5.23
CA ILE A 235 1.29 6.04 -6.59
C ILE A 235 2.23 7.04 -7.27
N ILE A 236 2.63 8.11 -6.57
CA ILE A 236 3.58 9.10 -7.09
C ILE A 236 4.92 8.43 -7.41
N GLN A 237 5.45 7.60 -6.49
CA GLN A 237 6.71 6.88 -6.71
C GLN A 237 6.62 5.91 -7.91
N GLN A 238 5.51 5.18 -8.03
CA GLN A 238 5.29 4.26 -9.15
C GLN A 238 5.19 5.02 -10.47
N TYR A 239 4.48 6.17 -10.47
CA TYR A 239 4.41 7.05 -11.62
C TYR A 239 5.81 7.54 -12.04
N MET A 240 6.66 7.91 -11.09
CA MET A 240 8.05 8.32 -11.39
C MET A 240 8.91 7.17 -11.94
N THR A 241 8.64 5.92 -11.55
CA THR A 241 9.47 4.76 -11.97
C THR A 241 8.99 4.11 -13.27
N SER A 242 7.68 3.92 -13.43
CA SER A 242 7.07 3.19 -14.55
C SER A 242 5.98 3.99 -15.29
N GLY A 243 5.75 5.25 -14.92
CA GLY A 243 4.58 6.00 -15.38
C GLY A 243 3.28 5.40 -14.86
N TRP A 244 2.18 5.70 -15.55
CA TRP A 244 0.86 5.14 -15.23
C TRP A 244 0.75 3.61 -15.41
N GLY A 245 1.75 2.98 -16.03
CA GLY A 245 1.82 1.53 -16.17
C GLY A 245 0.53 0.92 -16.73
N ASN A 246 0.02 -0.10 -16.04
CA ASN A 246 -1.18 -0.84 -16.41
C ASN A 246 -2.51 -0.11 -16.10
N LEU A 247 -2.48 1.08 -15.51
CA LEU A 247 -3.69 1.87 -15.26
C LEU A 247 -4.33 2.36 -16.57
N LEU A 248 -3.49 2.81 -17.52
CA LEU A 248 -3.93 3.36 -18.81
C LEU A 248 -3.85 2.37 -19.97
N GLN A 249 -3.16 1.23 -19.81
CA GLN A 249 -2.91 0.27 -20.90
C GLN A 249 -4.06 -0.71 -21.16
N GLY A 250 -5.30 -0.38 -20.76
CA GLY A 250 -6.40 -1.34 -20.75
C GLY A 250 -6.13 -2.50 -19.79
N THR A 251 -7.09 -3.42 -19.62
CA THR A 251 -6.85 -4.64 -18.84
C THR A 251 -5.89 -5.55 -19.63
N PRO A 252 -4.69 -5.88 -19.13
CA PRO A 252 -3.72 -6.70 -19.87
C PRO A 252 -4.17 -8.14 -20.17
N TRP A 253 -5.33 -8.52 -19.62
CA TRP A 253 -5.95 -9.84 -19.74
C TRP A 253 -7.20 -9.81 -20.64
N ALA A 254 -7.59 -8.65 -21.18
CA ALA A 254 -8.67 -8.60 -22.16
C ALA A 254 -8.29 -9.50 -23.35
N PRO A 255 -9.16 -10.43 -23.78
CA PRO A 255 -8.87 -11.24 -24.96
C PRO A 255 -8.57 -10.30 -26.13
N ALA A 256 -7.62 -10.68 -26.97
CA ALA A 256 -7.11 -9.92 -28.12
C ALA A 256 -8.19 -9.51 -29.16
N THR A 257 -9.46 -9.77 -28.90
CA THR A 257 -10.62 -9.44 -29.72
C THR A 257 -11.25 -8.08 -29.39
N ALA A 258 -10.86 -7.40 -28.29
CA ALA A 258 -11.45 -6.10 -27.95
C ALA A 258 -10.92 -4.91 -28.78
N ASP A 259 -9.71 -5.01 -29.35
CA ASP A 259 -9.09 -3.92 -30.12
C ASP A 259 -9.15 -4.10 -31.66
N ALA A 260 -9.79 -5.18 -32.15
CA ALA A 260 -10.00 -5.39 -33.58
C ALA A 260 -11.09 -4.48 -34.20
N GLY A 261 -11.68 -3.56 -33.42
CA GLY A 261 -12.74 -2.64 -33.87
C GLY A 261 -12.29 -1.20 -34.13
N LYS A 262 -11.06 -0.80 -33.77
CA LYS A 262 -10.57 0.57 -34.00
C LYS A 262 -9.52 0.60 -35.11
N GLY A 263 -9.91 0.08 -36.27
CA GLY A 263 -9.22 0.34 -37.52
C GLY A 263 -9.25 1.82 -37.86
N LYS A 264 -8.07 2.45 -37.78
CA LYS A 264 -7.60 3.58 -38.58
C LYS A 264 -8.68 4.30 -39.42
N LYS A 265 -9.22 5.41 -38.92
CA LYS A 265 -9.63 6.51 -39.80
C LYS A 265 -8.51 7.53 -39.79
N ASN A 266 -7.65 7.46 -40.79
CA ASN A 266 -6.73 8.54 -41.08
C ASN A 266 -6.75 8.80 -42.59
N VAL A 267 -6.72 10.10 -42.90
CA VAL A 267 -6.39 10.75 -44.18
C VAL A 267 -7.55 11.07 -45.15
N SER A 268 -8.00 12.33 -45.04
CA SER A 268 -8.22 13.34 -46.11
C SER A 268 -7.99 12.91 -47.57
N ASN A 269 -8.98 13.17 -48.45
CA ASN A 269 -8.89 14.05 -49.65
C ASN A 269 -10.02 13.73 -50.66
N LYS A 270 -10.95 14.67 -50.84
CA LYS A 270 -11.40 15.25 -52.12
C LYS A 270 -12.44 16.33 -51.86
#